data_AF-A0A978S7I8-F1
#
_entry.id   AF-A0A978S7I8-F1
#
_cell.length_a   1.000
_cell.length_b   1.000
_cell.length_c   1.000
_cell.angle_alpha   90.00
_cell.angle_beta   90.00
_cell.angle_gamma   90.00
#
_symmetry.space_group_name_H-M   'P 1'
#
loop_
_entity.id
_entity.type
_entity.pdbx_description
1 polymer ?
#
loop_
_entity_poly.entity_id
_entity_poly.type
_entity_poly.pdbx_seq_one_letter_code
_entity_poly.pdbx_strand_id
1 'polypeptide(L)' 'MILRLLTLPITGPLEGIAWIGEQILERAEAELDSTENLHKKLLALQLAFDLGDISEEDFEQQEEELLLAIEAMEASKDDE' A
#
# COMPACT_ATOMS: atom_id res chain seq x y z
N MET A 1 10.39 -37.64 3.45
CA MET A 1 10.97 -36.30 3.69
C MET A 1 10.01 -35.27 3.09
N ILE A 2 8.98 -34.89 3.87
CA ILE A 2 7.75 -34.20 3.41
C ILE A 2 7.78 -32.67 3.64
N LEU A 3 8.82 -32.17 4.32
CA LEU A 3 8.98 -30.76 4.68
C LEU A 3 9.39 -29.81 3.53
N ARG A 4 9.50 -30.30 2.29
CA ARG A 4 9.80 -29.46 1.11
C ARG A 4 8.56 -29.01 0.33
N LEU A 5 7.37 -29.48 0.70
CA LEU A 5 6.11 -29.10 0.03
C LEU A 5 5.30 -28.05 0.80
N LEU A 6 5.74 -27.63 1.98
CA LEU A 6 5.06 -26.59 2.77
C LEU A 6 5.55 -25.17 2.47
N THR A 7 6.52 -25.00 1.57
CA THR A 7 7.09 -23.69 1.23
C THR A 7 6.58 -23.10 -0.08
N LEU A 8 5.68 -23.77 -0.81
CA LEU A 8 5.04 -23.22 -2.01
C LEU A 8 3.58 -23.74 -2.08
N PRO A 9 2.53 -22.89 -2.05
CA PRO A 9 2.49 -21.52 -2.57
C PRO A 9 1.80 -20.53 -1.61
N ILE A 10 2.57 -19.81 -0.78
CA ILE A 10 2.03 -18.64 -0.04
C ILE A 10 2.51 -17.31 -0.67
N THR A 11 3.34 -17.37 -1.71
CA THR A 11 3.67 -16.19 -2.52
C THR A 11 2.56 -15.81 -3.53
N GLY A 12 1.69 -16.75 -3.91
CA GLY A 12 0.58 -16.49 -4.84
C GLY A 12 -0.60 -15.69 -4.27
N PRO A 13 -1.02 -15.87 -3.00
CA PRO A 13 -2.04 -15.02 -2.38
C PRO A 13 -1.55 -13.63 -2.00
N LEU A 14 -0.25 -13.43 -1.77
CA LEU A 14 0.32 -12.13 -1.40
C LEU A 14 0.30 -11.15 -2.58
N GLU A 15 0.64 -11.62 -3.79
CA GLU A 15 0.43 -10.85 -5.02
C GLU A 15 -1.07 -10.55 -5.28
N GLY A 16 -1.97 -11.41 -4.80
CA GLY A 16 -3.41 -11.26 -4.95
C GLY A 16 -4.04 -10.15 -4.11
N ILE A 17 -3.45 -9.80 -2.95
CA ILE A 17 -3.92 -8.70 -2.09
C ILE A 17 -3.41 -7.35 -2.61
N ALA A 18 -2.16 -7.29 -3.10
CA ALA A 18 -1.62 -6.11 -3.78
C ALA A 18 -2.48 -5.70 -4.99
N TRP A 19 -2.96 -6.67 -5.78
CA TRP A 19 -3.88 -6.42 -6.90
C TRP A 19 -5.24 -5.86 -6.48
N ILE A 20 -5.77 -6.28 -5.32
CA ILE A 20 -7.03 -5.74 -4.78
C ILE A 20 -6.82 -4.32 -4.24
N GLY A 21 -5.64 -4.04 -3.66
CA GLY A 21 -5.22 -2.69 -3.27
C GLY A 21 -5.20 -1.72 -4.44
N GLU A 22 -4.56 -2.09 -5.56
CA GLU A 22 -4.55 -1.29 -6.80
C GLU A 22 -5.96 -0.99 -7.31
N GLN A 23 -6.88 -1.96 -7.25
CA GLN A 23 -8.25 -1.79 -7.75
C GLN A 23 -9.15 -0.93 -6.85
N ILE A 24 -8.89 -0.88 -5.55
CA ILE A 24 -9.57 0.05 -4.62
C ILE A 24 -9.01 1.46 -4.79
N LEU A 25 -7.71 1.58 -5.05
CA LEU A 25 -7.01 2.84 -5.33
C LEU A 25 -7.64 3.59 -6.52
N GLU A 26 -7.86 2.87 -7.61
CA GLU A 26 -8.33 3.40 -8.90
C GLU A 26 -9.74 4.02 -8.84
N ARG A 27 -10.54 3.70 -7.79
CA ARG A 27 -11.92 4.20 -7.62
C ARG A 27 -12.07 5.29 -6.57
N ALA A 28 -11.10 5.51 -5.70
CA ALA A 28 -11.13 6.60 -4.72
C ALA A 28 -10.61 7.94 -5.28
N GLU A 29 -9.93 7.91 -6.44
CA GLU A 29 -9.24 9.05 -7.05
C GLU A 29 -10.15 10.09 -7.71
N ALA A 30 -11.44 9.81 -7.91
CA ALA A 30 -12.26 10.62 -8.81
C ALA A 30 -12.73 11.98 -8.24
N GLU A 31 -12.74 12.22 -6.92
CA GLU A 31 -13.44 13.41 -6.37
C GLU A 31 -12.77 14.17 -5.20
N LEU A 32 -11.59 13.78 -4.68
CA LEU A 32 -10.96 14.44 -3.52
C LEU A 32 -9.53 14.93 -3.81
N ASP A 33 -9.05 15.93 -3.05
CA ASP A 33 -7.70 16.50 -3.18
C ASP A 33 -6.64 15.38 -3.19
N SER A 34 -5.73 15.45 -4.15
CA SER A 34 -4.73 14.39 -4.39
C SER A 34 -3.89 14.10 -3.14
N THR A 35 -3.59 15.10 -2.30
CA THR A 35 -2.79 14.92 -1.07
C THR A 35 -3.63 14.25 0.01
N GLU A 36 -4.89 14.66 0.18
CA GLU A 36 -5.82 14.03 1.12
C GLU A 36 -6.03 12.55 0.78
N ASN A 37 -6.01 12.20 -0.51
CA ASN A 37 -6.05 10.81 -0.96
C ASN A 37 -4.82 10.02 -0.54
N LEU A 38 -3.61 10.58 -0.64
CA LEU A 38 -2.39 9.89 -0.22
C LEU A 38 -2.37 9.62 1.30
N HIS A 39 -2.78 10.58 2.13
CA HIS A 39 -2.89 10.35 3.58
C HIS A 39 -3.91 9.27 3.94
N LYS A 40 -5.03 9.19 3.22
CA LYS A 40 -6.03 8.12 3.41
C LYS A 40 -5.47 6.75 3.02
N LYS A 41 -4.70 6.69 1.93
CA LYS A 41 -4.01 5.47 1.50
C LYS A 41 -3.01 5.00 2.57
N LEU A 42 -2.25 5.92 3.18
CA LEU A 42 -1.31 5.62 4.26
C LEU A 42 -2.01 5.06 5.50
N LEU A 43 -3.14 5.66 5.91
CA LEU A 43 -3.93 5.16 7.04
C LEU A 43 -4.52 3.77 6.76
N ALA A 44 -4.97 3.50 5.53
CA ALA A 44 -5.45 2.19 5.14
C ALA A 44 -4.35 1.12 5.17
N LEU A 45 -3.14 1.48 4.72
CA LEU A 45 -1.95 0.63 4.77
C LEU A 45 -1.58 0.27 6.23
N GLN A 46 -1.58 1.25 7.14
CA GLN A 46 -1.36 1.04 8.57
C GLN A 46 -2.37 0.07 9.18
N LEU A 47 -3.65 0.24 8.86
CA LEU A 47 -4.71 -0.64 9.36
C LEU A 47 -4.54 -2.08 8.86
N ALA A 48 -4.15 -2.26 7.60
CA ALA A 48 -3.89 -3.58 7.04
C ALA A 48 -2.71 -4.27 7.76
N PHE A 49 -1.65 -3.51 8.09
CA PHE A 49 -0.54 -4.03 8.89
C PHE A 49 -0.97 -4.40 10.32
N ASP A 50 -1.72 -3.51 10.98
CA ASP A 50 -2.22 -3.74 12.35
C ASP A 50 -3.14 -4.97 12.44
N LEU A 51 -3.89 -5.27 11.37
CA LEU A 51 -4.73 -6.47 11.26
C LEU A 51 -3.92 -7.74 10.91
N GLY A 52 -2.66 -7.60 10.54
CA GLY A 52 -1.80 -8.70 10.08
C GLY A 52 -2.13 -9.17 8.67
N ASP A 53 -2.79 -8.34 7.86
CA ASP A 53 -3.15 -8.66 6.48
C ASP A 53 -1.95 -8.53 5.52
N ILE A 54 -0.93 -7.76 5.92
CA ILE A 54 0.34 -7.57 5.19
C ILE A 54 1.54 -7.80 6.10
N SER A 55 2.70 -8.12 5.50
CA SER A 55 3.95 -8.27 6.24
C SER A 55 4.58 -6.91 6.60
N GLU A 56 5.49 -6.91 7.56
CA GLU A 56 6.28 -5.72 7.93
C GLU A 56 7.12 -5.22 6.73
N GLU A 57 7.73 -6.12 5.96
CA GLU A 57 8.52 -5.77 4.77
C GLU A 57 7.65 -5.11 3.69
N ASP A 58 6.45 -5.65 3.45
CA ASP A 58 5.49 -5.08 2.48
C ASP A 58 4.94 -3.73 2.95
N PHE A 59 4.73 -3.57 4.26
CA PHE A 59 4.29 -2.32 4.88
C PHE A 59 5.35 -1.24 4.72
N GLU A 60 6.60 -1.53 5.10
CA GLU A 60 7.72 -0.57 5.03
C GLU A 60 7.96 -0.07 3.60
N GLN A 61 7.95 -0.98 2.62
CA GLN A 61 8.14 -0.61 1.21
C GLN A 61 7.04 0.33 0.71
N GLN A 62 5.77 0.01 0.96
CA GLN A 62 4.65 0.81 0.51
C GLN A 62 4.52 2.13 1.30
N GLU A 63 4.86 2.12 2.59
CA GLU A 63 4.88 3.33 3.42
C GLU A 63 5.89 4.34 2.88
N GLU A 64 7.12 3.90 2.56
CA GLU A 64 8.15 4.77 2.00
C GLU A 64 7.71 5.41 0.68
N GLU A 65 7.13 4.61 -0.23
CA GLU A 65 6.62 5.11 -1.52
C GLU A 65 5.52 6.17 -1.33
N LEU A 66 4.58 5.95 -0.40
CA LEU A 66 3.51 6.90 -0.12
C LEU A 66 4.04 8.19 0.50
N LEU A 67 4.98 8.10 1.44
CA LEU A 67 5.58 9.27 2.08
C LEU A 67 6.34 10.14 1.08
N LEU A 68 7.11 9.52 0.17
CA LEU A 68 7.79 10.23 -0.90
C LEU A 68 6.81 10.92 -1.86
N ALA A 69 5.68 10.27 -2.18
CA ALA A 69 4.64 10.88 -3.01
C ALA A 69 3.97 12.08 -2.33
N ILE A 70 3.76 12.02 -1.01
CA ILE A 70 3.22 13.13 -0.22
C ILE A 70 4.20 14.30 -0.26
N GLU A 71 5.48 14.06 0.06
CA GLU A 71 6.52 15.10 0.05
C GLU A 71 6.64 15.79 -1.32
N ALA A 72 6.64 15.01 -2.40
CA ALA A 72 6.71 15.57 -3.76
C ALA A 72 5.51 16.47 -4.08
N MET A 73 4.31 16.12 -3.62
CA MET A 73 3.12 16.94 -3.83
C MET A 73 3.09 18.18 -2.94
N GLU A 74 3.50 18.07 -1.68
CA GLU A 74 3.62 19.23 -0.80
C GLU A 74 4.64 20.24 -1.34
N ALA A 75 5.81 19.77 -1.78
CA ALA A 75 6.82 20.61 -2.43
C ALA A 75 6.26 21.32 -3.67
N SER A 76 5.44 20.63 -4.48
CA SER A 76 4.83 21.25 -5.66
C SER A 76 3.75 22.30 -5.34
N LYS A 77 3.08 22.18 -4.19
CA LYS A 77 2.07 23.15 -3.72
C LYS A 77 2.71 24.40 -3.12
N ASP A 78 3.89 24.28 -2.52
CA ASP A 78 4.61 25.40 -1.90
C ASP A 78 5.29 26.32 -2.93
N ASP A 79 5.52 25.83 -4.15
CA ASP A 79 6.14 26.58 -5.26
C ASP A 79 5.12 27.40 -6.11
N GLU A 80 3.80 27.28 -5.85
CA GLU A 80 2.69 27.95 -6.57
C GLU A 80 2.16 29.21 -5.87
#